data_AF-A0A7J8P756-F1
#
_entry.id   AF-A0A7J8P756-F1
#
_cell.length_a   1.000
_cell.length_b   1.000
_cell.length_c   1.000
_cell.angle_alpha   90.00
_cell.angle_beta   90.00
_cell.angle_gamma   90.00
#
_symmetry.space_group_name_H-M   'P 1'
#
loop_
_entity.id
_entity.type
_entity.pdbx_description
1 polymer ?
#
loop_
_entity_poly.entity_id
_entity_poly.type
_entity_poly.pdbx_seq_one_letter_code
_entity_poly.pdbx_strand_id
1 'polypeptide(L)'
;GLIHLRDGANLQYVTGVSFLFSIYGDLLQRHNVKVKCDCQEFDASTILNFAKQQMDYILGANPLGRSYMVGFGNNPPTQAHHRGASIPLSEANVDINCGMSFARWFNKNSPNPNELTGAILGGPDKQDKFSDLRWTSIYTEPCTYVNSLAVAGLAKLTCHK
;
A
#
# COMPACT_ATOMS: atom_id res chain seq x y z
N GLY A 1 11.45 -9.51 -2.59
CA GLY A 1 10.01 -9.82 -2.68
C GLY A 1 9.25 -8.96 -1.69
N LEU A 2 7.92 -9.08 -1.66
CA LEU A 2 7.07 -8.38 -0.70
C LEU A 2 6.96 -9.18 0.59
N ILE A 3 6.97 -8.49 1.75
CA ILE A 3 6.59 -9.14 3.01
C ILE A 3 5.10 -9.48 2.97
N HIS A 4 4.75 -10.73 3.23
CA HIS A 4 3.36 -11.19 3.31
C HIS A 4 3.07 -11.85 4.65
N LEU A 5 2.27 -11.20 5.50
CA LEU A 5 1.88 -11.75 6.81
C LEU A 5 0.50 -12.40 6.75
N ARG A 6 -0.44 -11.78 6.04
CA ARG A 6 -1.80 -12.30 5.86
C ARG A 6 -2.45 -11.67 4.65
N ASP A 7 -3.48 -12.33 4.14
CA ASP A 7 -4.36 -11.69 3.16
C ASP A 7 -5.27 -10.66 3.85
N GLY A 8 -5.65 -9.63 3.11
CA GLY A 8 -6.47 -8.53 3.61
C GLY A 8 -5.63 -7.40 4.19
N ALA A 9 -5.47 -6.33 3.41
CA ALA A 9 -4.69 -5.15 3.79
C ALA A 9 -3.24 -5.47 4.20
N ASN A 10 -2.56 -6.38 3.49
CA ASN A 10 -1.19 -6.81 3.81
C ASN A 10 -0.18 -5.65 3.77
N LEU A 11 -0.41 -4.63 2.92
CA LEU A 11 0.50 -3.48 2.81
C LEU A 11 0.63 -2.66 4.10
N GLN A 12 -0.20 -2.89 5.12
CA GLN A 12 -0.01 -2.33 6.46
C GLN A 12 1.32 -2.79 7.11
N TYR A 13 1.67 -4.06 6.90
CA TYR A 13 2.90 -4.62 7.45
C TYR A 13 4.10 -4.19 6.62
N VAL A 14 3.93 -4.11 5.30
CA VAL A 14 4.97 -3.68 4.37
C VAL A 14 5.39 -2.23 4.66
N THR A 15 4.41 -1.33 4.77
CA THR A 15 4.65 0.08 5.09
C THR A 15 5.21 0.25 6.51
N GLY A 16 4.72 -0.52 7.49
CA GLY A 16 5.25 -0.51 8.84
C GLY A 16 6.69 -1.00 8.94
N VAL A 17 7.05 -2.09 8.27
CA VAL A 17 8.42 -2.59 8.21
C VAL A 17 9.33 -1.60 7.49
N SER A 18 8.89 -1.04 6.35
CA SER A 18 9.67 -0.04 5.64
C SER A 18 9.99 1.16 6.53
N PHE A 19 8.99 1.71 7.21
CA PHE A 19 9.20 2.82 8.13
C PHE A 19 10.14 2.44 9.28
N LEU A 20 9.85 1.35 10.00
CA LEU A 20 10.67 0.92 11.14
C LEU A 20 12.12 0.68 10.74
N PHE A 21 12.35 -0.04 9.64
CA PHE A 21 13.70 -0.40 9.20
C PHE A 21 14.45 0.82 8.65
N SER A 22 13.74 1.79 8.06
CA SER A 22 14.36 3.05 7.64
C SER A 22 14.95 3.84 8.82
N ILE A 23 14.29 3.82 9.98
CA ILE A 23 14.78 4.45 11.21
C ILE A 23 15.85 3.59 11.88
N TYR A 24 15.65 2.27 11.92
CA TYR A 24 16.59 1.37 12.57
C TYR A 24 17.93 1.30 11.84
N GLY A 25 17.92 1.31 10.50
CA GLY A 25 19.13 1.38 9.69
C GLY A 25 19.99 2.61 10.00
N ASP A 26 19.37 3.78 10.17
CA ASP A 26 20.07 5.00 10.61
C ASP A 26 20.74 4.81 11.99
N LEU A 27 20.04 4.16 12.94
CA LEU A 27 20.58 3.91 14.28
C LEU A 27 21.79 2.96 14.22
N LEU A 28 21.69 1.88 13.44
CA LEU A 28 22.79 0.95 13.23
C LEU A 28 24.01 1.65 12.61
N GLN A 29 23.77 2.50 11.61
CA GLN A 29 24.84 3.29 10.98
C GLN A 29 25.48 4.27 11.96
N ARG A 30 24.67 5.02 12.72
CA ARG A 30 25.14 6.02 13.70
C ARG A 30 26.00 5.40 14.79
N HIS A 31 25.62 4.22 15.27
CA HIS A 31 26.32 3.53 16.36
C HIS A 31 27.37 2.54 15.86
N ASN A 32 27.52 2.36 14.55
CA ASN A 32 28.40 1.36 13.93
C ASN A 32 28.17 -0.07 14.48
N VAL A 33 26.88 -0.44 14.61
CA VAL A 33 26.44 -1.74 15.12
C VAL A 33 25.75 -2.53 14.00
N LYS A 34 25.89 -3.85 14.05
CA LYS A 34 25.17 -4.79 13.17
C LYS A 34 24.13 -5.58 13.96
N VAL A 35 23.13 -6.09 13.25
CA VAL A 35 22.10 -6.98 13.82
C VAL A 35 22.51 -8.41 13.54
N LYS A 36 22.46 -9.26 14.56
CA LYS A 36 22.69 -10.70 14.41
C LYS A 36 21.39 -11.46 14.62
N CYS A 37 21.00 -12.25 13.62
CA CYS A 37 19.89 -13.19 13.68
C CYS A 37 20.46 -14.59 13.44
N ASP A 38 20.53 -15.41 14.48
CA ASP A 38 21.20 -16.73 14.45
C ASP A 38 22.64 -16.65 13.89
N CYS A 39 22.88 -17.28 12.74
CA CYS A 39 24.16 -17.30 12.05
C CYS A 39 24.31 -16.20 10.99
N GLN A 40 23.33 -15.30 10.86
CA GLN A 40 23.33 -14.22 9.87
C GLN A 40 23.56 -12.87 10.53
N GLU A 41 24.32 -12.01 9.87
CA GLU A 41 24.53 -10.62 10.26
C GLU A 41 24.02 -9.67 9.18
N PHE A 42 23.37 -8.61 9.62
CA PHE A 42 22.83 -7.57 8.76
C PHE A 42 23.40 -6.22 9.17
N ASP A 43 24.00 -5.53 8.21
CA ASP A 43 24.45 -4.15 8.40
C ASP A 43 23.34 -3.13 8.13
N ALA A 44 23.61 -1.87 8.47
CA ALA A 44 22.68 -0.76 8.25
C ALA A 44 22.22 -0.67 6.78
N SER A 45 23.14 -0.86 5.83
CA SER A 45 22.84 -0.76 4.40
C SER A 45 21.85 -1.82 3.95
N THR A 46 21.98 -3.04 4.47
CA THR A 46 21.10 -4.17 4.16
C THR A 46 19.69 -3.89 4.67
N ILE A 47 19.56 -3.38 5.90
CA ILE A 47 18.27 -3.01 6.50
C ILE A 47 17.60 -1.86 5.74
N LEU A 48 18.36 -0.81 5.37
CA LEU A 48 17.84 0.32 4.59
C LEU A 48 17.42 -0.08 3.18
N ASN A 49 18.21 -0.89 2.49
CA ASN A 49 17.89 -1.38 1.15
C ASN A 49 16.62 -2.24 1.15
N PHE A 50 16.43 -3.06 2.19
CA PHE A 50 15.20 -3.83 2.34
C PHE A 50 13.98 -2.93 2.60
N ALA A 51 14.11 -1.91 3.46
CA ALA A 51 13.06 -0.91 3.67
C ALA A 51 12.66 -0.20 2.37
N LYS A 52 13.65 0.21 1.56
CA LYS A 52 13.42 0.83 0.25
C LYS A 52 12.74 -0.13 -0.70
N GLN A 53 13.21 -1.38 -0.78
CA GLN A 53 12.62 -2.41 -1.64
C GLN A 53 11.13 -2.62 -1.35
N GLN A 54 10.71 -2.55 -0.08
CA GLN A 54 9.29 -2.66 0.28
C GLN A 54 8.44 -1.52 -0.30
N MET A 55 8.93 -0.27 -0.25
CA MET A 55 8.21 0.86 -0.88
C MET A 55 8.28 0.81 -2.40
N ASP A 56 9.44 0.48 -2.97
CA ASP A 56 9.58 0.34 -4.42
C ASP A 56 8.60 -0.71 -4.97
N TYR A 57 8.41 -1.82 -4.25
CA TYR A 57 7.40 -2.84 -4.60
C TYR A 57 5.99 -2.23 -4.64
N ILE A 58 5.59 -1.46 -3.62
CA ILE A 58 4.28 -0.78 -3.58
C ILE A 58 4.10 0.14 -4.79
N LEU A 59 5.18 0.80 -5.21
CA LEU A 59 5.15 1.84 -6.25
C LEU A 59 5.38 1.34 -7.68
N GLY A 60 5.70 0.05 -7.88
CA GLY A 60 5.79 -0.53 -9.23
C GLY A 60 6.86 -1.60 -9.44
N ALA A 61 7.84 -1.74 -8.54
CA ALA A 61 8.92 -2.72 -8.65
C ALA A 61 8.48 -4.11 -8.17
N ASN A 62 7.46 -4.66 -8.83
CA ASN A 62 6.86 -5.96 -8.51
C ASN A 62 6.64 -6.79 -9.79
N PRO A 63 6.32 -8.09 -9.68
CA PRO A 63 6.14 -8.97 -10.84
C PRO A 63 5.05 -8.52 -11.83
N LEU A 64 4.05 -7.76 -11.37
CA LEU A 64 3.00 -7.19 -12.22
C LEU A 64 3.38 -5.84 -12.83
N GLY A 65 4.53 -5.27 -12.46
CA GLY A 65 5.03 -3.98 -12.95
C GLY A 65 4.06 -2.83 -12.67
N ARG A 66 3.23 -2.91 -11.62
CA ARG A 66 2.13 -1.97 -11.38
C ARG A 66 2.20 -1.28 -10.03
N SER A 67 1.69 -0.07 -9.92
CA SER A 67 1.51 0.60 -8.64
C SER A 67 0.32 0.01 -7.87
N TYR A 68 0.42 -0.02 -6.54
CA TYR A 68 -0.68 -0.27 -5.62
C TYR A 68 -1.18 1.01 -4.93
N MET A 69 -0.67 2.18 -5.35
CA MET A 69 -1.14 3.50 -4.95
C MET A 69 -2.02 4.09 -6.04
N VAL A 70 -3.27 4.45 -5.70
CA VAL A 70 -4.23 5.05 -6.61
C VAL A 70 -3.69 6.36 -7.20
N GLY A 71 -3.80 6.53 -8.52
CA GLY A 71 -3.39 7.74 -9.23
C GLY A 71 -1.88 7.92 -9.41
N PHE A 72 -1.05 6.92 -9.06
CA PHE A 72 0.41 7.04 -9.11
C PHE A 72 1.06 5.90 -9.91
N GLY A 73 2.06 6.22 -10.73
CA GLY A 73 2.91 5.22 -11.39
C GLY A 73 2.23 4.47 -12.54
N ASN A 74 2.76 3.30 -12.88
CA ASN A 74 2.25 2.48 -13.97
C ASN A 74 1.04 1.64 -13.52
N ASN A 75 -0.03 1.63 -14.32
CA ASN A 75 -1.24 0.83 -14.09
C ASN A 75 -1.73 0.84 -12.62
N PRO A 76 -2.00 2.00 -11.99
CA PRO A 76 -2.50 2.06 -10.62
C PRO A 76 -3.89 1.43 -10.49
N PRO A 77 -4.32 1.06 -9.28
CA PRO A 77 -5.69 0.59 -9.05
C PRO A 77 -6.69 1.72 -9.23
N THR A 78 -7.86 1.38 -9.75
CA THR A 78 -8.94 2.31 -10.09
C THR A 78 -10.26 1.97 -9.38
N GLN A 79 -10.38 0.79 -8.78
CA GLN A 79 -11.59 0.30 -8.12
C GLN A 79 -11.39 0.04 -6.63
N ALA A 80 -10.83 1.02 -5.91
CA ALA A 80 -10.67 0.95 -4.45
C ALA A 80 -12.01 0.65 -3.74
N HIS A 81 -11.97 -0.19 -2.71
CA HIS A 81 -13.11 -0.51 -1.83
C HIS A 81 -13.47 0.70 -0.94
N HIS A 82 -13.98 1.77 -1.54
CA HIS A 82 -14.22 3.04 -0.84
C HIS A 82 -15.54 3.67 -1.29
N ARG A 83 -16.51 3.77 -0.37
CA ARG A 83 -17.87 4.26 -0.67
C ARG A 83 -17.88 5.66 -1.26
N GLY A 84 -17.14 6.60 -0.66
CA GLY A 84 -17.06 7.97 -1.16
C GLY A 84 -16.39 8.08 -2.54
N ALA A 85 -15.55 7.11 -2.91
CA ALA A 85 -14.93 7.07 -4.23
C ALA A 85 -15.87 6.48 -5.28
N SER A 86 -16.71 5.52 -4.90
CA SER A 86 -17.56 4.76 -5.83
C SER A 86 -18.86 5.48 -6.23
N ILE A 87 -19.32 6.45 -5.43
CA ILE A 87 -20.58 7.19 -5.66
C ILE A 87 -20.29 8.45 -6.50
N PRO A 88 -20.89 8.60 -7.69
CA PRO A 88 -20.63 9.75 -8.55
C PRO A 88 -21.20 11.05 -7.97
N LEU A 89 -20.56 12.18 -8.29
CA LEU A 89 -21.01 13.51 -7.86
C LEU A 89 -22.42 13.86 -8.33
N SER A 90 -22.92 13.24 -9.41
CA SER A 90 -24.30 13.41 -9.88
C SER A 90 -25.35 13.01 -8.84
N GLU A 91 -24.97 12.25 -7.82
CA GLU A 91 -25.84 11.80 -6.72
C GLU A 91 -25.65 12.64 -5.45
N ALA A 92 -24.93 13.77 -5.51
CA ALA A 92 -24.61 14.58 -4.32
C ALA A 92 -25.82 15.13 -3.56
N ASN A 93 -26.97 15.26 -4.25
CA ASN A 93 -28.23 15.74 -3.66
C ASN A 93 -29.19 14.61 -3.27
N VAL A 94 -28.73 13.36 -3.29
CA VAL A 94 -29.53 12.18 -2.93
C VAL A 94 -29.06 11.66 -1.58
N ASP A 95 -29.99 11.47 -0.64
CA ASP A 95 -29.70 10.78 0.62
C ASP A 95 -29.45 9.29 0.37
N ILE A 96 -28.16 8.94 0.22
CA ILE A 96 -27.72 7.56 -0.02
C ILE A 96 -27.44 6.89 1.32
N ASN A 97 -28.29 5.93 1.70
CA ASN A 97 -28.02 5.06 2.84
C ASN A 97 -27.04 3.92 2.50
N CYS A 98 -26.61 3.18 3.52
CA CYS A 98 -25.67 2.06 3.38
C CYS A 98 -26.16 1.00 2.37
N GLY A 99 -27.42 0.56 2.46
CA GLY A 99 -27.96 -0.48 1.58
C GLY A 99 -28.04 -0.04 0.11
N MET A 100 -28.43 1.21 -0.15
CA MET A 100 -28.42 1.80 -1.48
C MET A 100 -26.99 1.86 -2.04
N SER A 101 -26.01 2.22 -1.21
CA SER A 101 -24.61 2.28 -1.61
C SER A 101 -24.10 0.94 -2.14
N PHE A 102 -24.46 -0.15 -1.44
CA PHE A 102 -24.12 -1.51 -1.85
C PHE A 102 -24.85 -1.93 -3.13
N ALA A 103 -26.17 -1.75 -3.18
CA ALA A 103 -26.98 -2.21 -4.31
C ALA A 103 -26.59 -1.52 -5.64
N ARG A 104 -26.24 -0.24 -5.60
CA ARG A 104 -26.05 0.58 -6.82
C ARG A 104 -24.60 0.69 -7.29
N TRP A 105 -23.61 0.64 -6.40
CA TRP A 105 -22.22 0.93 -6.77
C TRP A 105 -21.20 -0.13 -6.35
N PHE A 106 -21.48 -0.99 -5.38
CA PHE A 106 -20.47 -1.93 -4.88
C PHE A 106 -19.94 -2.88 -5.97
N ASN A 107 -20.85 -3.55 -6.69
CA ASN A 107 -20.52 -4.56 -7.72
C ASN A 107 -20.37 -3.99 -9.15
N LYS A 108 -20.28 -2.66 -9.32
CA LYS A 108 -20.06 -2.07 -10.65
C LYS A 108 -18.61 -2.29 -11.10
N ASN A 109 -18.42 -3.05 -12.18
CA ASN A 109 -17.10 -3.29 -12.79
C ASN A 109 -16.67 -2.11 -13.68
N SER A 110 -16.41 -0.98 -13.03
CA SER A 110 -15.92 0.24 -13.66
C SER A 110 -15.06 1.01 -12.65
N PRO A 111 -14.10 1.82 -13.11
CA PRO A 111 -13.36 2.74 -12.25
C PRO A 111 -14.28 3.53 -11.32
N ASN A 112 -13.77 3.84 -10.13
CA ASN A 112 -14.44 4.75 -9.22
C ASN A 112 -14.59 6.13 -9.89
N PRO A 113 -15.79 6.75 -9.87
CA PRO A 113 -16.00 8.07 -10.47
C PRO A 113 -15.20 9.18 -9.80
N ASN A 114 -14.87 9.03 -8.52
CA ASN A 114 -13.96 9.94 -7.82
C ASN A 114 -12.65 9.20 -7.54
N GLU A 115 -11.53 9.68 -8.08
CA GLU A 115 -10.22 9.09 -7.84
C GLU A 115 -9.82 9.30 -6.36
N LEU A 116 -9.43 8.21 -5.69
CA LEU A 116 -8.95 8.26 -4.32
C LEU A 116 -7.42 8.47 -4.30
N THR A 117 -6.96 9.57 -4.90
CA THR A 117 -5.55 9.86 -5.16
C THR A 117 -4.67 9.63 -3.93
N GLY A 118 -3.59 8.87 -4.11
CA GLY A 118 -2.60 8.58 -3.06
C GLY A 118 -2.98 7.46 -2.08
N ALA A 119 -4.19 6.89 -2.16
CA ALA A 119 -4.55 5.74 -1.34
C ALA A 119 -3.71 4.52 -1.72
N ILE A 120 -3.02 3.94 -0.75
CA ILE A 120 -2.36 2.64 -0.89
C ILE A 120 -3.38 1.58 -0.50
N LEU A 121 -3.66 0.65 -1.41
CA LEU A 121 -4.67 -0.38 -1.20
C LEU A 121 -4.11 -1.58 -0.44
N GLY A 122 -4.88 -2.66 -0.37
CA GLY A 122 -4.48 -3.84 0.38
C GLY A 122 -3.30 -4.61 -0.20
N GLY A 123 -3.03 -4.43 -1.50
CA GLY A 123 -1.92 -5.04 -2.22
C GLY A 123 -2.20 -6.46 -2.68
N PRO A 124 -1.19 -7.18 -3.22
CA PRO A 124 -1.37 -8.50 -3.80
C PRO A 124 -1.47 -9.61 -2.73
N ASP A 125 -1.83 -10.82 -3.15
CA ASP A 125 -1.69 -12.04 -2.36
C ASP A 125 -0.23 -12.51 -2.29
N LYS A 126 0.01 -13.61 -1.54
CA LYS A 126 1.33 -14.27 -1.43
C LYS A 126 1.87 -14.86 -2.74
N GLN A 127 1.11 -14.85 -3.84
CA GLN A 127 1.53 -15.26 -5.18
C GLN A 127 1.70 -14.05 -6.11
N ASP A 128 1.79 -12.83 -5.55
CA ASP A 128 1.88 -11.57 -6.28
C ASP A 128 0.64 -11.27 -7.15
N LYS A 129 -0.50 -11.97 -6.96
CA LYS A 129 -1.73 -11.74 -7.72
C LYS A 129 -2.54 -10.61 -7.09
N PHE A 130 -3.18 -9.81 -7.94
CA PHE A 130 -3.99 -8.68 -7.52
C PHE A 130 -5.23 -8.55 -8.41
N SER A 131 -6.40 -8.37 -7.78
CA SER A 131 -7.64 -8.09 -8.49
C SER A 131 -8.10 -6.66 -8.18
N ASP A 132 -8.15 -5.80 -9.20
CA ASP A 132 -8.62 -4.41 -9.07
C ASP A 132 -10.14 -4.33 -9.16
N LEU A 133 -10.83 -4.96 -8.21
CA LEU A 133 -12.28 -5.00 -8.13
C LEU A 133 -12.73 -4.48 -6.76
N ARG A 134 -13.72 -3.59 -6.76
CA ARG A 134 -14.21 -2.96 -5.53
C ARG A 134 -14.75 -3.98 -4.52
N TRP A 135 -15.28 -5.11 -4.98
CA TRP A 135 -15.81 -6.16 -4.10
C TRP A 135 -14.75 -7.14 -3.60
N THR A 136 -13.51 -7.06 -4.09
CA THR A 136 -12.39 -7.86 -3.58
C THR A 136 -11.58 -7.06 -2.57
N SER A 137 -12.21 -6.69 -1.44
CA SER A 137 -11.61 -5.84 -0.40
C SER A 137 -10.27 -6.37 0.12
N ILE A 138 -10.06 -7.69 0.05
CA ILE A 138 -8.78 -8.32 0.37
C ILE A 138 -7.57 -7.65 -0.33
N TYR A 139 -7.76 -7.20 -1.59
CA TYR A 139 -6.79 -6.49 -2.40
C TYR A 139 -7.01 -4.98 -2.42
N THR A 140 -8.28 -4.54 -2.42
CA THR A 140 -8.64 -3.16 -2.75
C THR A 140 -9.02 -2.29 -1.57
N GLU A 141 -8.95 -2.78 -0.32
CA GLU A 141 -9.20 -2.00 0.89
C GLU A 141 -8.17 -0.88 1.07
N PRO A 142 -8.58 0.40 1.08
CA PRO A 142 -7.74 1.49 1.53
C PRO A 142 -7.85 1.66 3.05
N CYS A 143 -6.71 1.80 3.73
CA CYS A 143 -6.67 1.95 5.19
C CYS A 143 -5.82 3.15 5.60
N THR A 144 -6.32 3.96 6.54
CA THR A 144 -5.59 5.12 7.07
C THR A 144 -4.24 4.74 7.67
N TYR A 145 -4.17 3.61 8.37
CA TYR A 145 -2.94 3.13 8.99
C TYR A 145 -1.87 2.71 7.98
N VAL A 146 -2.24 2.23 6.78
CA VAL A 146 -1.28 1.93 5.69
C VAL A 146 -0.62 3.22 5.21
N ASN A 147 -1.43 4.21 4.86
CA ASN A 147 -0.93 5.51 4.41
C ASN A 147 -0.14 6.26 5.49
N SER A 148 -0.55 6.17 6.76
CA SER A 148 0.14 6.87 7.86
C SER A 148 1.61 6.47 7.99
N LEU A 149 1.91 5.18 7.86
CA LEU A 149 3.28 4.64 7.93
C LEU A 149 4.02 4.85 6.61
N ALA A 150 3.32 4.73 5.48
CA ALA A 150 3.89 4.99 4.17
C ALA A 150 4.40 6.42 4.03
N VAL A 151 3.65 7.43 4.48
CA VAL A 151 4.07 8.83 4.39
C VAL A 151 5.40 9.06 5.13
N ALA A 152 5.53 8.49 6.33
CA ALA A 152 6.77 8.60 7.11
C ALA A 152 7.95 7.87 6.42
N GLY A 153 7.72 6.66 5.91
CA GLY A 153 8.72 5.90 5.15
C GLY A 153 9.15 6.61 3.86
N LEU A 154 8.20 7.14 3.09
CA LEU A 154 8.47 7.90 1.86
C LEU A 154 9.27 9.17 2.16
N ALA A 155 8.85 9.96 3.15
CA ALA A 155 9.60 11.15 3.57
C ALA A 155 11.05 10.80 3.90
N LYS A 156 11.27 9.72 4.67
CA LYS A 156 12.61 9.25 5.02
C LYS A 156 13.43 8.84 3.79
N LEU A 157 12.85 8.07 2.88
CA LEU A 157 13.56 7.53 1.71
C LEU A 157 13.85 8.60 0.64
N THR A 158 13.13 9.72 0.61
CA THR A 158 13.44 10.83 -0.32
C THR A 158 14.72 11.60 0.03
N CYS A 159 15.19 11.52 1.29
CA CYS A 159 16.40 12.20 1.75
C CYS A 159 17.69 11.39 1.48
N HIS A 160 17.57 10.11 1.17
CA HIS A 160 18.69 9.20 0.90
C HIS A 160 18.72 8.88 -0.61
N LYS A 161 19.49 9.66 -1.38
CA LYS A 161 19.76 9.41 -2.81
C LYS A 161 20.98 8.53 -3.01
#